data_AF-A0A4R8LHH6-F1
#
_entry.id   AF-A0A4R8LHH6-F1
#
_cell.length_a   1.000
_cell.length_b   1.000
_cell.length_c   1.000
_cell.angle_alpha   90.00
_cell.angle_beta   90.00
_cell.angle_gamma   90.00
#
_symmetry.space_group_name_H-M   'P 1'
#
loop_
_entity.id
_entity.type
_entity.pdbx_description
1 polymer ?
#
loop_
_entity_poly.entity_id
_entity_poly.type
_entity_poly.pdbx_seq_one_letter_code
_entity_poly.pdbx_strand_id
1 'polypeptide(L)'
;MTAQARASSRSRNDWLAVRRELSTKSRWTLGIGSFLLPVLIWCVLSYVPFVWHPQMLIGNPGSVDYFQPGMRIDKATFNDELAQARAKHAALPTGVPANPVYLPAPHEVLRAFYTAFTTPPATRDGPWLHQSLWHSIQVIFWGFVISSAIGVPLGIVCGTYSALARLQEPFIEFFRYLPAPAFGALMVAILGIYDGPKIAIIVIGTFFQQVLIVANTTRKLDYGLFEAAMTLGTKKLKLLTHVVIPGVLPDLYRDQRILLGWAWTYLIVAELVGTSSGITWYITQQARYEHFDNVYAAIMMIGIIGLGTDIVLAFFGRKLFPWDRTLKA
;
A
#
# COMPACT_ATOMS: atom_id res chain seq x y z
N MET A 1 -3.46 30.41 59.26
CA MET A 1 -2.16 29.71 59.26
C MET A 1 -2.42 28.27 58.83
N THR A 2 -2.58 28.06 57.51
CA THR A 2 -1.56 27.55 56.55
C THR A 2 -1.37 26.04 56.59
N ALA A 3 -2.25 25.32 55.88
CA ALA A 3 -1.97 24.01 55.30
C ALA A 3 -2.61 23.89 53.90
N GLN A 4 -2.58 24.98 53.13
CA GLN A 4 -2.75 24.98 51.67
C GLN A 4 -1.36 25.14 51.06
N ALA A 5 -0.59 24.06 51.01
CA ALA A 5 0.65 24.03 50.25
C ALA A 5 1.03 22.60 49.92
N ARG A 6 1.23 22.34 48.62
CA ARG A 6 1.84 21.16 47.98
C ARG A 6 0.93 19.95 47.70
N ALA A 7 -0.02 20.16 46.81
CA ALA A 7 -0.24 19.18 45.72
C ALA A 7 0.40 19.75 44.46
N SER A 8 1.73 19.68 44.40
CA SER A 8 2.52 20.05 43.23
C SER A 8 2.10 19.22 42.03
N SER A 9 1.75 19.92 40.95
CA SER A 9 1.61 19.43 39.59
C SER A 9 2.68 18.40 39.21
N ARG A 10 2.33 17.12 39.26
CA ARG A 10 2.97 16.11 38.41
C ARG A 10 2.05 15.85 37.24
N SER A 11 2.24 16.63 36.18
CA SER A 11 1.86 16.21 34.82
C SER A 11 2.65 14.93 34.52
N ARG A 12 2.14 13.78 34.98
CA ARG A 12 2.62 12.51 34.45
C ARG A 12 2.17 12.48 33.01
N ASN A 13 3.16 12.49 32.13
CA ASN A 13 3.01 12.13 30.73
C ASN A 13 2.47 10.70 30.68
N ASP A 14 1.17 10.52 30.88
CA ASP A 14 0.51 9.21 30.82
C ASP A 14 0.24 8.87 29.36
N TRP A 15 1.30 8.60 28.61
CA TRP A 15 1.24 8.14 27.22
C TRP A 15 0.50 6.80 27.10
N LEU A 16 0.41 6.05 28.22
CA LEU A 16 -0.25 4.76 28.34
C LEU A 16 -1.60 4.84 29.09
N ALA A 17 -2.15 6.04 29.31
CA ALA A 17 -3.49 6.16 29.86
C ALA A 17 -4.55 5.64 28.88
N VAL A 18 -5.41 4.74 29.35
CA VAL A 18 -6.49 4.14 28.56
C VAL A 18 -7.42 5.23 28.03
N ARG A 19 -7.59 5.29 26.70
CA ARG A 19 -8.50 6.21 25.98
C ARG A 19 -8.27 7.71 26.23
N ARG A 20 -7.07 8.11 26.68
CA ARG A 20 -6.74 9.53 26.82
C ARG A 20 -6.17 10.07 25.51
N GLU A 21 -6.73 11.17 25.02
CA GLU A 21 -6.21 11.82 23.82
C GLU A 21 -4.80 12.38 24.08
N LEU A 22 -3.87 12.04 23.18
CA LEU A 22 -2.54 12.63 23.19
C LEU A 22 -2.61 14.10 22.77
N SER A 23 -1.75 14.92 23.38
CA SER A 23 -1.55 16.30 22.96
C SER A 23 -1.20 16.36 21.47
N THR A 24 -1.57 17.46 20.79
CA THR A 24 -1.28 17.65 19.36
C THR A 24 0.20 17.47 19.05
N LYS A 25 1.09 17.98 19.91
CA LYS A 25 2.55 17.82 19.76
C LYS A 25 2.95 16.34 19.84
N SER A 26 2.50 15.61 20.85
CA SER A 26 2.80 14.18 21.03
C SER A 26 2.31 13.33 19.85
N ARG A 27 1.11 13.63 19.32
CA ARG A 27 0.54 12.96 18.16
C ARG A 27 1.40 13.16 16.91
N TRP A 28 1.82 14.40 16.65
CA TRP A 28 2.72 14.70 15.53
C TRP A 28 4.10 14.07 15.70
N THR A 29 4.68 14.10 16.90
CA THR A 29 5.99 13.48 17.14
C THR A 29 5.95 11.97 16.96
N LEU A 30 4.87 11.31 17.40
CA LEU A 30 4.68 9.88 17.17
C LEU A 30 4.43 9.56 15.70
N GLY A 31 3.62 10.38 15.02
CA GLY A 31 3.37 10.25 13.59
C GLY A 31 4.63 10.39 12.75
N ILE A 32 5.52 11.33 13.09
CA ILE A 32 6.84 11.44 12.41
C ILE A 32 7.73 10.26 12.81
N GLY A 33 7.76 9.92 14.11
CA GLY A 33 8.55 8.82 14.65
C GLY A 33 8.22 7.46 14.02
N SER A 34 6.95 7.21 13.66
CA SER A 34 6.55 5.95 13.03
C SER A 34 7.13 5.74 11.64
N PHE A 35 7.48 6.81 10.91
CA PHE A 35 8.17 6.72 9.62
C PHE A 35 9.69 6.82 9.75
N LEU A 36 10.19 7.64 10.68
CA LEU A 36 11.63 7.76 10.92
C LEU A 36 12.24 6.51 11.52
N LEU A 37 11.55 5.81 12.42
CA LEU A 37 12.10 4.64 13.10
C LEU A 37 12.45 3.49 12.12
N PRO A 38 11.57 3.07 11.19
CA PRO A 38 11.93 2.09 10.17
C PRO A 38 13.10 2.55 9.29
N VAL A 39 13.15 3.84 8.91
CA VAL A 39 14.26 4.40 8.10
C VAL A 39 15.56 4.38 8.89
N LEU A 40 15.54 4.71 10.18
CA LEU A 40 16.72 4.64 11.05
C LEU A 40 17.24 3.21 11.19
N ILE A 41 16.35 2.23 11.37
CA ILE A 41 16.72 0.81 11.39
C ILE A 41 17.38 0.42 10.07
N TRP A 42 16.81 0.82 8.94
CA TRP A 42 17.39 0.56 7.62
C TRP A 42 18.76 1.24 7.45
N CYS A 43 18.91 2.51 7.86
CA CYS A 43 20.21 3.19 7.88
C CYS A 43 21.25 2.43 8.72
N VAL A 44 20.87 1.94 9.90
CA VAL A 44 21.77 1.16 10.76
C VAL A 44 22.21 -0.13 10.05
N LEU A 45 21.27 -0.87 9.45
CA LEU A 45 21.58 -2.09 8.70
C LEU A 45 22.42 -1.82 7.44
N SER A 46 22.28 -0.64 6.82
CA SER A 46 22.99 -0.31 5.58
C SER A 46 24.39 0.25 5.80
N TYR A 47 24.55 1.15 6.76
CA TYR A 47 25.78 1.93 6.90
C TYR A 47 26.69 1.49 8.04
N VAL A 48 26.24 0.59 8.93
CA VAL A 48 27.02 0.18 10.11
C VAL A 48 27.63 -1.21 9.87
N PRO A 49 28.92 -1.32 9.49
CA PRO A 49 29.53 -2.55 8.95
C PRO A 49 29.53 -3.75 9.90
N PHE A 50 29.38 -3.50 11.20
CA PHE A 50 29.41 -4.50 12.25
C PHE A 50 28.02 -5.00 12.66
N VAL A 51 26.95 -4.36 12.17
CA VAL A 51 25.57 -4.80 12.47
C VAL A 51 25.17 -5.93 11.52
N TRP A 52 25.25 -5.71 10.21
CA TRP A 52 24.82 -6.72 9.24
C TRP A 52 25.42 -6.50 7.84
N HIS A 53 26.58 -7.10 7.56
CA HIS A 53 27.22 -7.07 6.24
C HIS A 53 27.79 -8.45 5.92
N PRO A 54 26.94 -9.39 5.45
CA PRO A 54 27.32 -10.79 5.23
C PRO A 54 28.24 -11.00 4.03
N GLN A 55 28.36 -10.02 3.14
CA GLN A 55 29.15 -10.10 1.92
C GLN A 55 30.36 -9.16 1.95
N MET A 56 31.30 -9.39 1.05
CA MET A 56 32.45 -8.56 0.77
C MET A 56 32.36 -8.09 -0.69
N LEU A 57 32.41 -6.78 -0.91
CA LEU A 57 32.56 -6.18 -2.23
C LEU A 57 34.05 -6.15 -2.58
N ILE A 58 34.42 -6.88 -3.61
CA ILE A 58 35.80 -7.02 -4.06
C ILE A 58 36.30 -5.69 -4.63
N GLY A 59 37.40 -5.18 -4.08
CA GLY A 59 38.14 -4.04 -4.61
C GLY A 59 39.28 -4.49 -5.52
N ASN A 60 40.26 -5.22 -4.96
CA ASN A 60 41.35 -5.82 -5.71
C ASN A 60 41.28 -7.36 -5.60
N PRO A 61 41.19 -8.11 -6.72
CA PRO A 61 41.18 -9.57 -6.73
C PRO A 61 42.42 -10.25 -6.13
N GLY A 62 43.57 -9.57 -6.12
CA GLY A 62 44.83 -10.19 -5.70
C GLY A 62 45.20 -11.37 -6.60
N SER A 63 45.51 -12.52 -5.99
CA SER A 63 45.87 -13.77 -6.67
C SER A 63 44.69 -14.73 -6.90
N VAL A 64 43.45 -14.30 -6.67
CA VAL A 64 42.26 -15.16 -6.81
C VAL A 64 41.65 -14.94 -8.20
N ASP A 65 41.78 -15.95 -9.08
CA ASP A 65 41.49 -15.80 -10.51
C ASP A 65 40.02 -15.46 -10.84
N TYR A 66 39.08 -15.92 -10.02
CA TYR A 66 37.65 -15.70 -10.25
C TYR A 66 37.10 -14.44 -9.56
N PHE A 67 37.90 -13.76 -8.73
CA PHE A 67 37.49 -12.49 -8.13
C PHE A 67 37.54 -11.39 -9.19
N GLN A 68 36.47 -10.60 -9.28
CA GLN A 68 36.40 -9.44 -10.15
C GLN A 68 36.11 -8.17 -9.33
N PRO A 69 36.73 -7.02 -9.64
CA PRO A 69 36.38 -5.76 -9.00
C PRO A 69 34.86 -5.49 -9.12
N GLY A 70 34.21 -5.17 -8.00
CA GLY A 70 32.76 -4.95 -7.93
C GLY A 70 31.92 -6.22 -7.73
N MET A 71 32.53 -7.42 -7.75
CA MET A 71 31.86 -8.66 -7.38
C MET A 71 31.52 -8.65 -5.88
N ARG A 72 30.34 -9.14 -5.53
CA ARG A 72 29.97 -9.43 -4.14
C ARG A 72 30.15 -10.92 -3.88
N ILE A 73 30.84 -11.27 -2.81
CA ILE A 73 31.02 -12.66 -2.38
C ILE A 73 30.74 -12.80 -0.88
N ASP A 74 30.31 -13.97 -0.43
CA ASP A 74 30.09 -14.20 0.99
C ASP A 74 31.38 -14.04 1.80
N LYS A 75 31.25 -13.41 2.98
CA LYS A 75 32.39 -13.06 3.83
C LYS A 75 33.18 -14.28 4.29
N ALA A 76 32.52 -15.43 4.49
CA ALA A 76 33.18 -16.69 4.81
C ALA A 76 34.14 -17.10 3.67
N THR A 77 33.63 -17.17 2.44
CA THR A 77 34.43 -17.50 1.25
C THR A 77 35.58 -16.51 1.04
N PHE A 78 35.34 -15.20 1.22
CA PHE A 78 36.41 -14.20 1.13
C PHE A 78 37.52 -14.44 2.17
N ASN A 79 37.15 -14.78 3.41
CA ASN A 79 38.12 -15.03 4.48
C ASN A 79 38.94 -16.30 4.22
N ASP A 80 38.31 -17.34 3.67
CA ASP A 80 38.98 -18.59 3.32
C ASP A 80 40.02 -18.36 2.21
N GLU A 81 39.63 -17.64 1.14
CA GLU A 81 40.55 -17.28 0.04
C GLU A 81 41.68 -16.35 0.51
N LEU A 82 41.37 -15.39 1.38
CA LEU A 82 42.37 -14.52 1.99
C LEU A 82 43.38 -15.30 2.83
N ALA A 83 42.93 -16.30 3.59
CA ALA A 83 43.82 -17.17 4.36
C ALA A 83 44.72 -18.02 3.45
N GLN A 84 44.18 -18.54 2.35
CA GLN A 84 44.95 -19.30 1.36
C GLN A 84 46.00 -18.44 0.64
N ALA A 85 45.63 -17.23 0.20
CA ALA A 85 46.56 -16.29 -0.43
C ALA A 85 47.70 -15.90 0.53
N ARG A 86 47.39 -15.70 1.82
CA ARG A 86 48.39 -15.45 2.87
C ARG A 86 49.35 -16.63 3.05
N ALA A 87 48.81 -17.85 3.12
CA ALA A 87 49.62 -19.06 3.28
C ALA A 87 50.58 -19.29 2.09
N LYS A 88 50.18 -18.89 0.89
CA LYS A 88 50.99 -18.99 -0.34
C LYS A 88 51.92 -17.79 -0.56
N HIS A 89 51.94 -16.80 0.35
CA HIS A 89 52.63 -15.52 0.16
C HIS A 89 52.30 -14.83 -1.17
N ALA A 90 51.07 -15.01 -1.66
CA ALA A 90 50.59 -14.44 -2.92
C ALA A 90 49.95 -13.06 -2.71
N ALA A 91 49.58 -12.40 -3.81
CA ALA A 91 48.89 -11.11 -3.77
C ALA A 91 47.53 -11.24 -3.06
N LEU A 92 47.31 -10.45 -2.01
CA LEU A 92 46.11 -10.59 -1.17
C LEU A 92 44.88 -9.93 -1.83
N PRO A 93 43.71 -10.60 -1.82
CA PRO A 93 42.48 -9.95 -2.19
C PRO A 93 42.11 -8.87 -1.16
N THR A 94 41.55 -7.76 -1.63
CA THR A 94 41.04 -6.67 -0.78
C THR A 94 39.59 -6.37 -1.14
N GLY A 95 38.80 -6.00 -0.13
CA GLY A 95 37.38 -5.69 -0.32
C GLY A 95 36.80 -5.00 0.91
N VAL A 96 35.62 -4.42 0.74
CA VAL A 96 34.87 -3.75 1.81
C VAL A 96 33.64 -4.57 2.19
N PRO A 97 33.27 -4.63 3.49
CA PRO A 97 32.02 -5.26 3.89
C PRO A 97 30.83 -4.62 3.16
N ALA A 98 29.94 -5.46 2.64
CA ALA A 98 28.83 -5.04 1.81
C ALA A 98 27.55 -5.82 2.17
N ASN A 99 26.43 -5.15 1.93
CA ASN A 99 25.13 -5.80 2.00
C ASN A 99 24.86 -6.59 0.71
N PRO A 100 23.97 -7.60 0.80
CA PRO A 100 23.44 -8.23 -0.39
C PRO A 100 22.85 -7.21 -1.35
N VAL A 101 22.92 -7.53 -2.64
CA VAL A 101 22.45 -6.63 -3.71
C VAL A 101 20.98 -6.21 -3.55
N TYR A 102 20.16 -7.04 -2.89
CA TYR A 102 18.74 -6.77 -2.61
C TYR A 102 18.47 -5.87 -1.39
N LEU A 103 19.51 -5.46 -0.65
CA LEU A 103 19.40 -4.49 0.44
C LEU A 103 20.25 -3.25 0.16
N PRO A 104 19.84 -2.40 -0.81
CA PRO A 104 20.52 -1.15 -1.11
C PRO A 104 20.47 -0.20 0.09
N ALA A 105 21.41 0.75 0.12
CA ALA A 105 21.42 1.78 1.15
C ALA A 105 20.32 2.84 0.88
N PRO A 106 19.71 3.45 1.91
CA PRO A 106 18.65 4.44 1.72
C PRO A 106 18.97 5.57 0.74
N HIS A 107 20.21 6.08 0.74
CA HIS A 107 20.65 7.12 -0.20
C HIS A 107 20.70 6.65 -1.66
N GLU A 108 20.96 5.36 -1.92
CA GLU A 108 20.94 4.78 -3.27
C GLU A 108 19.51 4.73 -3.78
N VAL A 109 18.56 4.35 -2.91
CA VAL A 109 17.13 4.36 -3.23
C VAL A 109 16.62 5.76 -3.51
N LEU A 110 17.02 6.77 -2.71
CA LEU A 110 16.66 8.16 -2.97
C LEU A 110 17.25 8.68 -4.29
N ARG A 111 18.48 8.30 -4.61
CA ARG A 111 19.10 8.64 -5.90
C ARG A 111 18.36 7.96 -7.05
N ALA A 112 18.11 6.65 -6.94
CA ALA A 112 17.38 5.84 -7.90
C ALA A 112 15.98 6.42 -8.16
N PHE A 113 15.28 6.80 -7.10
CA PHE A 113 13.99 7.47 -7.18
C PHE A 113 14.06 8.74 -8.01
N TYR A 114 15.04 9.62 -7.76
CA TYR A 114 15.22 10.83 -8.57
C TYR A 114 15.57 10.49 -10.03
N THR A 115 16.54 9.61 -10.25
CA THR A 115 16.99 9.24 -11.60
C THR A 115 15.92 8.53 -12.41
N ALA A 116 15.00 7.81 -11.79
CA ALA A 116 13.90 7.13 -12.46
C ALA A 116 12.89 8.11 -13.12
N PHE A 117 12.89 9.40 -12.70
CA PHE A 117 12.10 10.46 -13.34
C PHE A 117 12.91 11.30 -14.33
N THR A 118 14.22 11.42 -14.14
CA THR A 118 15.04 12.35 -14.94
C THR A 118 15.85 11.68 -16.04
N THR A 119 16.16 10.40 -15.89
CA THR A 119 17.07 9.67 -16.78
C THR A 119 16.30 8.72 -17.68
N PRO A 120 16.60 8.68 -18.99
CA PRO A 120 15.98 7.73 -19.91
C PRO A 120 16.15 6.28 -19.44
N PRO A 121 15.13 5.43 -19.59
CA PRO A 121 15.23 4.01 -19.31
C PRO A 121 16.43 3.39 -20.05
N ALA A 122 17.14 2.48 -19.36
CA ALA A 122 18.30 1.79 -19.94
C ALA A 122 17.93 1.00 -21.20
N THR A 123 16.68 0.54 -21.29
CA THR A 123 16.11 -0.09 -22.47
C THR A 123 15.49 0.97 -23.37
N ARG A 124 15.85 0.97 -24.66
CA ARG A 124 15.42 1.97 -25.65
C ARG A 124 13.90 2.10 -25.79
N ASP A 125 13.16 1.03 -25.53
CA ASP A 125 11.69 0.95 -25.60
C ASP A 125 11.03 0.75 -24.22
N GLY A 126 11.78 0.88 -23.12
CA GLY A 126 11.24 0.72 -21.78
C GLY A 126 10.35 1.92 -21.38
N PRO A 127 9.18 1.72 -20.76
CA PRO A 127 8.40 2.81 -20.21
C PRO A 127 9.13 3.47 -19.04
N TRP A 128 8.99 4.79 -18.93
CA TRP A 128 9.46 5.53 -17.76
C TRP A 128 8.65 5.17 -16.53
N LEU A 129 9.21 5.38 -15.33
CA LEU A 129 8.51 5.11 -14.07
C LEU A 129 7.16 5.85 -14.01
N HIS A 130 7.12 7.12 -14.41
CA HIS A 130 5.89 7.91 -14.42
C HIS A 130 4.84 7.42 -15.44
N GLN A 131 5.26 6.84 -16.57
CA GLN A 131 4.36 6.28 -17.58
C GLN A 131 3.72 4.99 -17.08
N SER A 132 4.56 4.09 -16.55
CA SER A 132 4.10 2.85 -15.90
C SER A 132 3.12 3.16 -14.77
N LEU A 133 3.43 4.16 -13.96
CA LEU A 133 2.57 4.59 -12.86
C LEU A 133 1.25 5.20 -13.33
N TRP A 134 1.28 6.06 -14.35
CA TRP A 134 0.05 6.64 -14.91
C TRP A 134 -0.87 5.55 -15.46
N HIS A 135 -0.31 4.57 -16.14
CA HIS A 135 -1.04 3.41 -16.63
C HIS A 135 -1.68 2.61 -15.48
N SER A 136 -0.92 2.34 -14.42
CA SER A 136 -1.44 1.69 -13.21
C SER A 136 -2.59 2.47 -12.56
N ILE A 137 -2.51 3.81 -12.51
CA ILE A 137 -3.57 4.69 -11.99
C ILE A 137 -4.85 4.55 -12.84
N GLN A 138 -4.72 4.47 -14.17
CA GLN A 138 -5.89 4.28 -15.04
C GLN A 138 -6.56 2.92 -14.80
N VAL A 139 -5.75 1.85 -14.66
CA VAL A 139 -6.25 0.49 -14.44
C VAL A 139 -7.00 0.39 -13.11
N ILE A 140 -6.41 0.89 -12.01
CA ILE A 140 -7.08 0.88 -10.70
C ILE A 140 -8.32 1.77 -10.68
N PHE A 141 -8.28 2.94 -11.34
CA PHE A 141 -9.42 3.84 -11.44
C PHE A 141 -10.60 3.14 -12.12
N TRP A 142 -10.40 2.55 -13.30
CA TRP A 142 -11.48 1.88 -14.02
C TRP A 142 -11.97 0.62 -13.33
N GLY A 143 -11.06 -0.20 -12.80
CA GLY A 143 -11.44 -1.39 -12.03
C GLY A 143 -12.31 -1.03 -10.82
N PHE A 144 -11.91 -0.01 -10.06
CA PHE A 144 -12.65 0.43 -8.89
C PHE A 144 -13.98 1.12 -9.23
N VAL A 145 -14.02 1.94 -10.28
CA VAL A 145 -15.24 2.62 -10.73
C VAL A 145 -16.28 1.63 -11.24
N ILE A 146 -15.88 0.66 -12.07
CA ILE A 146 -16.78 -0.38 -12.57
C ILE A 146 -17.32 -1.23 -11.41
N SER A 147 -16.44 -1.63 -10.50
CA SER A 147 -16.82 -2.36 -9.28
C SER A 147 -17.83 -1.56 -8.46
N SER A 148 -17.55 -0.28 -8.20
CA SER A 148 -18.39 0.60 -7.38
C SER A 148 -19.73 0.90 -8.03
N ALA A 149 -19.77 1.04 -9.36
CA ALA A 149 -21.00 1.31 -10.10
C ALA A 149 -22.07 0.21 -9.90
N ILE A 150 -21.65 -1.02 -9.60
CA ILE A 150 -22.55 -2.16 -9.36
C ILE A 150 -22.61 -2.49 -7.86
N GLY A 151 -21.45 -2.55 -7.21
CA GLY A 151 -21.30 -2.97 -5.82
C GLY A 151 -21.95 -2.03 -4.83
N VAL A 152 -21.85 -0.71 -5.05
CA VAL A 152 -22.46 0.29 -4.16
C VAL A 152 -23.99 0.24 -4.21
N PRO A 153 -24.65 0.33 -5.39
CA PRO A 153 -26.11 0.21 -5.44
C PRO A 153 -26.62 -1.12 -4.88
N LEU A 154 -25.97 -2.24 -5.21
CA LEU A 154 -26.36 -3.55 -4.72
C LEU A 154 -26.20 -3.65 -3.19
N GLY A 155 -25.10 -3.11 -2.64
CA GLY A 155 -24.87 -3.03 -1.20
C GLY A 155 -25.93 -2.21 -0.47
N ILE A 156 -26.26 -1.02 -0.98
CA ILE A 156 -27.31 -0.17 -0.37
C ILE A 156 -28.65 -0.90 -0.37
N VAL A 157 -28.99 -1.55 -1.48
CA VAL A 157 -30.24 -2.31 -1.62
C VAL A 157 -30.28 -3.51 -0.66
N CYS A 158 -29.19 -4.27 -0.54
CA CYS A 158 -29.11 -5.39 0.41
C CYS A 158 -29.13 -4.92 1.88
N GLY A 159 -28.51 -3.77 2.17
CA GLY A 159 -28.55 -3.18 3.50
C GLY A 159 -29.93 -2.66 3.90
N THR A 160 -30.75 -2.26 2.91
CA THR A 160 -32.10 -1.72 3.13
C THR A 160 -33.17 -2.82 3.17
N TYR A 161 -33.09 -3.84 2.29
CA TYR A 161 -34.14 -4.84 2.11
C TYR A 161 -33.67 -6.25 2.48
N SER A 162 -34.19 -6.77 3.59
CA SER A 162 -33.83 -8.10 4.13
C SER A 162 -34.05 -9.25 3.15
N ALA A 163 -35.05 -9.16 2.26
CA ALA A 163 -35.29 -10.19 1.25
C ALA A 163 -34.16 -10.27 0.22
N LEU A 164 -33.64 -9.12 -0.23
CA LEU A 164 -32.55 -9.06 -1.20
C LEU A 164 -31.22 -9.42 -0.56
N ALA A 165 -31.01 -9.05 0.70
CA ALA A 165 -29.88 -9.53 1.49
C ALA A 165 -29.84 -11.07 1.54
N ARG A 166 -30.93 -11.71 1.97
CA ARG A 166 -31.00 -13.18 2.08
C ARG A 166 -30.84 -13.90 0.74
N LEU A 167 -31.15 -13.24 -0.37
CA LEU A 167 -30.98 -13.79 -1.71
C LEU A 167 -29.52 -13.66 -2.21
N GLN A 168 -28.90 -12.50 -2.02
CA GLN A 168 -27.61 -12.16 -2.64
C GLN A 168 -26.41 -12.43 -1.72
N GLU A 169 -26.54 -12.18 -0.43
CA GLU A 169 -25.40 -12.27 0.51
C GLU A 169 -24.78 -13.67 0.57
N PRO A 170 -25.52 -14.80 0.61
CA PRO A 170 -24.88 -16.12 0.62
C PRO A 170 -23.97 -16.37 -0.59
N PHE A 171 -24.39 -15.91 -1.77
CA PHE A 171 -23.59 -16.00 -2.99
C PHE A 171 -22.34 -15.11 -2.91
N ILE A 172 -22.52 -13.86 -2.48
CA ILE A 172 -21.43 -12.89 -2.36
C ILE A 172 -20.42 -13.32 -1.29
N GLU A 173 -20.90 -13.87 -0.18
CA GLU A 173 -20.07 -14.41 0.89
C GLU A 173 -19.24 -15.60 0.44
N PHE A 174 -19.79 -16.48 -0.40
CA PHE A 174 -19.01 -17.57 -0.98
C PHE A 174 -17.88 -17.02 -1.87
N PHE A 175 -18.19 -16.11 -2.79
CA PHE A 175 -17.22 -15.58 -3.75
C PHE A 175 -16.12 -14.73 -3.09
N ARG A 176 -16.39 -14.06 -1.95
CA ARG A 176 -15.35 -13.27 -1.27
C ARG A 176 -14.16 -14.12 -0.78
N TYR A 177 -14.36 -15.43 -0.60
CA TYR A 177 -13.29 -16.34 -0.19
C TYR A 177 -12.45 -16.85 -1.37
N LEU A 178 -12.90 -16.63 -2.61
CA LEU A 178 -12.13 -16.99 -3.78
C LEU A 178 -11.02 -15.96 -4.01
N PRO A 179 -9.75 -16.38 -4.12
CA PRO A 179 -8.65 -15.45 -4.34
C PRO A 179 -8.77 -14.83 -5.73
N ALA A 180 -8.91 -13.50 -5.80
CA ALA A 180 -8.86 -12.75 -7.07
C ALA A 180 -7.67 -13.14 -7.98
N PRO A 181 -6.43 -13.40 -7.47
CA PRO A 181 -5.33 -13.88 -8.30
C PRO A 181 -5.64 -15.16 -9.10
N ALA A 182 -6.46 -16.08 -8.57
CA ALA A 182 -6.76 -17.35 -9.24
C ALA A 182 -7.58 -17.16 -10.52
N PHE A 183 -8.29 -16.05 -10.65
CA PHE A 183 -9.02 -15.71 -11.87
C PHE A 183 -8.12 -15.15 -12.97
N GLY A 184 -6.84 -14.91 -12.69
CA GLY A 184 -5.94 -14.25 -13.62
C GLY A 184 -5.86 -14.92 -14.99
N ALA A 185 -5.54 -16.21 -15.02
CA ALA A 185 -5.45 -16.97 -16.27
C ALA A 185 -6.81 -17.02 -17.02
N LEU A 186 -7.91 -17.13 -16.27
CA LEU A 186 -9.26 -17.13 -16.84
C LEU A 186 -9.61 -15.79 -17.48
N MET A 187 -9.28 -14.68 -16.81
CA MET A 187 -9.55 -13.34 -17.34
C MET A 187 -8.72 -13.05 -18.58
N VAL A 188 -7.47 -13.53 -18.64
CA VAL A 188 -6.63 -13.45 -19.86
C VAL A 188 -7.24 -14.29 -20.99
N ALA A 189 -7.73 -15.49 -20.70
CA ALA A 189 -8.35 -16.34 -21.71
C ALA A 189 -9.65 -15.73 -22.28
N ILE A 190 -10.45 -15.04 -21.45
CA ILE A 190 -11.74 -14.45 -21.85
C ILE A 190 -11.58 -13.07 -22.50
N LEU A 191 -10.77 -12.20 -21.89
CA LEU A 191 -10.65 -10.79 -22.26
C LEU A 191 -9.41 -10.49 -23.11
N GLY A 192 -8.57 -11.50 -23.37
CA GLY A 192 -7.31 -11.36 -24.10
C GLY A 192 -6.17 -10.83 -23.25
N ILE A 193 -5.13 -10.28 -23.90
CA ILE A 193 -4.00 -9.62 -23.24
C ILE A 193 -4.35 -8.13 -23.06
N TYR A 194 -3.49 -7.31 -22.44
CA TYR A 194 -3.68 -5.87 -22.16
C TYR A 194 -4.43 -5.59 -20.84
N ASP A 195 -5.30 -4.57 -20.82
CA ASP A 195 -5.83 -4.00 -19.58
C ASP A 195 -7.16 -4.62 -19.14
N GLY A 196 -7.89 -5.29 -20.06
CA GLY A 196 -9.15 -5.96 -19.76
C GLY A 196 -9.03 -6.94 -18.58
N PRO A 197 -8.09 -7.90 -18.60
CA PRO A 197 -7.90 -8.82 -17.49
C PRO A 197 -7.53 -8.11 -16.18
N LYS A 198 -6.68 -7.08 -16.26
CA LYS A 198 -6.22 -6.35 -15.07
C LYS A 198 -7.39 -5.64 -14.37
N ILE A 199 -8.22 -4.95 -15.15
CA ILE A 199 -9.44 -4.29 -14.67
C ILE A 199 -10.40 -5.32 -14.09
N ALA A 200 -10.62 -6.45 -14.76
CA ALA A 200 -11.52 -7.50 -14.28
C ALA A 200 -11.07 -8.13 -12.96
N ILE A 201 -9.77 -8.36 -12.77
CA ILE A 201 -9.22 -8.87 -11.49
C ILE A 201 -9.48 -7.88 -10.35
N ILE A 202 -9.31 -6.58 -10.59
CA ILE A 202 -9.61 -5.54 -9.60
C ILE A 202 -11.11 -5.49 -9.29
N VAL A 203 -11.97 -5.60 -10.32
CA VAL A 203 -13.42 -5.67 -10.14
C VAL A 203 -13.77 -6.87 -9.26
N ILE A 204 -13.30 -8.07 -9.59
CA ILE A 204 -13.56 -9.29 -8.80
C ILE A 204 -13.04 -9.13 -7.37
N GLY A 205 -11.82 -8.62 -7.19
CA GLY A 205 -11.21 -8.46 -5.88
C GLY A 205 -11.94 -7.46 -4.98
N THR A 206 -12.54 -6.42 -5.55
CA THR A 206 -13.18 -5.35 -4.77
C THR A 206 -14.69 -5.52 -4.64
N PHE A 207 -15.38 -6.03 -5.68
CA PHE A 207 -16.84 -6.03 -5.79
C PHE A 207 -17.54 -6.76 -4.64
N PHE A 208 -17.17 -8.02 -4.39
CA PHE A 208 -17.87 -8.85 -3.41
C PHE A 208 -17.75 -8.29 -2.00
N GLN A 209 -16.54 -7.85 -1.63
CA GLN A 209 -16.29 -7.22 -0.33
C GLN A 209 -17.00 -5.87 -0.21
N GLN A 210 -16.99 -5.08 -1.29
CA GLN A 210 -17.64 -3.78 -1.34
C GLN A 210 -19.14 -3.90 -1.09
N VAL A 211 -19.84 -4.86 -1.72
CA VAL A 211 -21.28 -5.07 -1.47
C VAL A 211 -21.57 -5.31 0.01
N LEU A 212 -20.78 -6.18 0.67
CA LEU A 212 -20.99 -6.53 2.08
C LEU A 212 -20.68 -5.35 3.02
N ILE A 213 -19.59 -4.61 2.77
CA ILE A 213 -19.26 -3.42 3.57
C ILE A 213 -20.35 -2.37 3.44
N VAL A 214 -20.77 -2.06 2.21
CA VAL A 214 -21.81 -1.06 1.95
C VAL A 214 -23.16 -1.49 2.54
N ALA A 215 -23.52 -2.77 2.45
CA ALA A 215 -24.75 -3.28 3.07
C ALA A 215 -24.71 -3.12 4.60
N ASN A 216 -23.59 -3.47 5.23
CA ASN A 216 -23.42 -3.32 6.67
C ASN A 216 -23.42 -1.86 7.12
N THR A 217 -22.81 -0.95 6.36
CA THR A 217 -22.87 0.48 6.64
C THR A 217 -24.28 1.03 6.47
N THR A 218 -25.00 0.58 5.45
CA THR A 218 -26.40 0.98 5.23
C THR A 218 -27.31 0.56 6.40
N ARG A 219 -27.08 -0.62 6.99
CA ARG A 219 -27.81 -1.11 8.18
C ARG A 219 -27.57 -0.31 9.45
N LYS A 220 -26.46 0.43 9.54
CA LYS A 220 -26.13 1.27 10.71
C LYS A 220 -26.88 2.60 10.71
N LEU A 221 -27.57 2.93 9.62
CA LEU A 221 -28.41 4.12 9.58
C LEU A 221 -29.46 4.07 10.68
N ASP A 222 -29.67 5.19 11.36
CA ASP A 222 -30.62 5.29 12.47
C ASP A 222 -32.03 4.86 12.04
N TYR A 223 -32.60 3.91 12.78
CA TYR A 223 -33.94 3.40 12.54
C TYR A 223 -35.01 4.49 12.64
N GLY A 224 -34.79 5.52 13.47
CA GLY A 224 -35.71 6.66 13.60
C GLY A 224 -35.93 7.43 12.29
N LEU A 225 -34.92 7.48 11.41
CA LEU A 225 -35.07 8.11 10.08
C LEU A 225 -36.03 7.31 9.18
N PHE A 226 -36.04 5.99 9.31
CA PHE A 226 -36.98 5.13 8.59
C PHE A 226 -38.41 5.33 9.09
N GLU A 227 -38.61 5.31 10.41
CA GLU A 227 -39.93 5.52 11.02
C GLU A 227 -40.52 6.87 10.63
N ALA A 228 -39.75 7.95 10.79
CA ALA A 228 -40.19 9.29 10.42
C ALA A 228 -40.58 9.39 8.93
N ALA A 229 -39.76 8.84 8.04
CA ALA A 229 -40.04 8.84 6.61
C ALA A 229 -41.32 8.06 6.25
N MET A 230 -41.56 6.91 6.92
CA MET A 230 -42.76 6.12 6.75
C MET A 230 -44.01 6.84 7.28
N THR A 231 -43.91 7.56 8.40
CA THR A 231 -45.04 8.38 8.91
C THR A 231 -45.43 9.52 7.98
N LEU A 232 -44.48 10.06 7.21
CA LEU A 232 -44.72 11.07 6.18
C LEU A 232 -45.23 10.46 4.85
N GLY A 233 -45.50 9.16 4.80
CA GLY A 233 -46.05 8.46 3.63
C GLY A 233 -45.03 8.14 2.53
N THR A 234 -43.73 8.21 2.84
CA THR A 234 -42.67 7.92 1.87
C THR A 234 -42.68 6.44 1.49
N LYS A 235 -42.66 6.14 0.18
CA LYS A 235 -42.69 4.76 -0.34
C LYS A 235 -41.34 4.35 -0.96
N LYS A 236 -40.89 3.11 -0.69
CA LYS A 236 -39.80 2.34 -1.33
C LYS A 236 -38.68 3.19 -1.98
N LEU A 237 -38.81 3.55 -3.25
CA LEU A 237 -37.77 4.26 -3.99
C LEU A 237 -37.49 5.67 -3.43
N LYS A 238 -38.52 6.40 -2.99
CA LYS A 238 -38.34 7.71 -2.35
C LYS A 238 -37.64 7.57 -1.00
N LEU A 239 -37.92 6.50 -0.26
CA LEU A 239 -37.22 6.20 0.99
C LEU A 239 -35.73 5.98 0.71
N LEU A 240 -35.41 5.21 -0.32
CA LEU A 240 -34.02 4.96 -0.72
C LEU A 240 -33.30 6.26 -1.11
N THR A 241 -33.88 7.05 -2.02
CA THR A 241 -33.20 8.21 -2.63
C THR A 241 -33.17 9.45 -1.75
N HIS A 242 -34.18 9.66 -0.89
CA HIS A 242 -34.28 10.87 -0.08
C HIS A 242 -33.88 10.67 1.39
N VAL A 243 -33.79 9.42 1.87
CA VAL A 243 -33.50 9.14 3.28
C VAL A 243 -32.27 8.26 3.41
N VAL A 244 -32.29 7.07 2.81
CA VAL A 244 -31.21 6.10 2.97
C VAL A 244 -29.91 6.60 2.34
N ILE A 245 -29.92 6.88 1.03
CA ILE A 245 -28.72 7.30 0.30
C ILE A 245 -28.10 8.56 0.91
N PRO A 246 -28.85 9.66 1.17
CA PRO A 246 -28.26 10.83 1.80
C PRO A 246 -27.76 10.58 3.23
N GLY A 247 -28.46 9.73 3.99
CA GLY A 247 -28.12 9.39 5.37
C GLY A 247 -26.82 8.61 5.50
N VAL A 248 -26.56 7.66 4.58
CA VAL A 248 -25.37 6.80 4.63
C VAL A 248 -24.19 7.37 3.84
N LEU A 249 -24.40 8.45 3.07
CA LEU A 249 -23.41 8.97 2.12
C LEU A 249 -22.04 9.30 2.75
N PRO A 250 -21.95 9.94 3.95
CA PRO A 250 -20.67 10.24 4.58
C PRO A 250 -19.90 8.98 5.00
N ASP A 251 -20.60 8.00 5.57
CA ASP A 251 -19.99 6.73 5.98
C ASP A 251 -19.62 5.88 4.76
N LEU A 252 -20.47 5.86 3.73
CA LEU A 252 -20.19 5.21 2.45
C LEU A 252 -18.94 5.81 1.79
N TYR A 253 -18.77 7.13 1.83
CA TYR A 253 -17.56 7.77 1.32
C TYR A 253 -16.30 7.30 2.07
N ARG A 254 -16.40 7.14 3.40
CA ARG A 254 -15.30 6.61 4.22
C ARG A 254 -14.97 5.17 3.84
N ASP A 255 -15.99 4.32 3.65
CA ASP A 255 -15.82 2.94 3.23
C ASP A 255 -15.18 2.85 1.85
N GLN A 256 -15.63 3.67 0.90
CA GLN A 256 -15.06 3.75 -0.45
C GLN A 256 -13.58 4.12 -0.44
N ARG A 257 -13.15 5.03 0.46
CA ARG A 257 -11.72 5.37 0.61
C ARG A 257 -10.90 4.18 1.11
N ILE A 258 -11.41 3.45 2.11
CA ILE A 258 -10.74 2.25 2.64
C ILE A 258 -10.65 1.17 1.56
N LEU A 259 -11.76 0.94 0.85
CA LEU A 259 -11.85 -0.03 -0.25
C LEU A 259 -10.95 0.33 -1.43
N LEU A 260 -10.78 1.62 -1.75
CA LEU A 260 -9.81 2.05 -2.75
C LEU A 260 -8.37 1.70 -2.34
N GLY A 261 -8.05 1.83 -1.04
CA GLY A 261 -6.79 1.33 -0.48
C GLY A 261 -6.60 -0.18 -0.71
N TRP A 262 -7.68 -0.97 -0.66
CA TRP A 262 -7.62 -2.40 -0.98
C TRP A 262 -7.51 -2.67 -2.48
N ALA A 263 -8.10 -1.81 -3.33
CA ALA A 263 -7.93 -1.91 -4.78
C ALA A 263 -6.46 -1.82 -5.21
N TRP A 264 -5.62 -1.08 -4.47
CA TRP A 264 -4.17 -1.02 -4.71
C TRP A 264 -3.47 -2.36 -4.53
N THR A 265 -3.93 -3.22 -3.62
CA THR A 265 -3.32 -4.55 -3.46
C THR A 265 -3.68 -5.45 -4.64
N TYR A 266 -4.92 -5.36 -5.13
CA TYR A 266 -5.35 -6.08 -6.32
C TYR A 266 -4.72 -5.56 -7.60
N LEU A 267 -4.36 -4.27 -7.69
CA LEU A 267 -3.61 -3.73 -8.82
C LEU A 267 -2.27 -4.45 -9.00
N ILE A 268 -1.51 -4.64 -7.91
CA ILE A 268 -0.21 -5.34 -7.98
C ILE A 268 -0.41 -6.77 -8.48
N VAL A 269 -1.41 -7.49 -7.94
CA VAL A 269 -1.75 -8.84 -8.40
C VAL A 269 -2.18 -8.85 -9.86
N ALA A 270 -3.03 -7.92 -10.26
CA ALA A 270 -3.59 -7.82 -11.59
C ALA A 270 -2.49 -7.57 -12.64
N GLU A 271 -1.53 -6.71 -12.33
CA GLU A 271 -0.41 -6.43 -13.23
C GLU A 271 0.64 -7.55 -13.30
N LEU A 272 0.68 -8.47 -12.34
CA LEU A 272 1.51 -9.68 -12.43
C LEU A 272 0.94 -10.72 -13.40
N VAL A 273 -0.36 -10.65 -13.70
CA VAL A 273 -1.02 -11.60 -14.60
C VAL A 273 -1.05 -11.01 -16.01
N GLY A 274 -0.42 -11.70 -16.97
CA GLY A 274 -0.43 -11.28 -18.38
C GLY A 274 0.40 -10.03 -18.67
N THR A 275 1.55 -9.90 -17.99
CA THR A 275 2.34 -8.66 -17.88
C THR A 275 2.83 -8.11 -19.21
N SER A 276 2.49 -6.85 -19.51
CA SER A 276 3.11 -6.07 -20.61
C SER A 276 3.32 -4.59 -20.29
N SER A 277 2.83 -4.09 -19.15
CA SER A 277 2.91 -2.68 -18.73
C SER A 277 2.53 -2.52 -17.24
N GLY A 278 2.85 -1.37 -16.64
CA GLY A 278 2.47 -1.00 -15.28
C GLY A 278 3.64 -0.92 -14.30
N ILE A 279 3.38 -0.39 -13.11
CA ILE A 279 4.38 -0.23 -12.03
C ILE A 279 4.94 -1.59 -11.58
N THR A 280 4.11 -2.63 -11.58
CA THR A 280 4.52 -3.97 -11.15
C THR A 280 5.42 -4.63 -12.19
N TRP A 281 5.14 -4.41 -13.48
CA TRP A 281 6.06 -4.82 -14.55
C TRP A 281 7.41 -4.12 -14.44
N TYR A 282 7.43 -2.82 -14.10
CA TYR A 282 8.68 -2.10 -13.85
C TYR A 282 9.46 -2.73 -12.68
N ILE A 283 8.80 -3.02 -11.56
CA ILE A 283 9.41 -3.65 -10.39
C ILE A 283 10.01 -5.01 -10.75
N THR A 284 9.25 -5.88 -11.42
CA THR A 284 9.74 -7.22 -11.78
C THR A 284 10.92 -7.14 -12.76
N GLN A 285 10.88 -6.20 -13.70
CA GLN A 285 11.98 -6.02 -14.65
C GLN A 285 13.25 -5.51 -13.97
N GLN A 286 13.16 -4.54 -13.04
CA GLN A 286 14.32 -4.06 -12.28
C GLN A 286 14.90 -5.15 -11.37
N ALA A 287 14.05 -5.94 -10.73
CA ALA A 287 14.47 -7.07 -9.91
C ALA A 287 15.23 -8.12 -10.72
N ARG A 288 14.81 -8.40 -11.97
CA ARG A 288 15.50 -9.34 -12.87
C ARG A 288 16.90 -8.91 -13.27
N TYR A 289 17.18 -7.61 -13.28
CA TYR A 289 18.52 -7.06 -13.52
C TYR A 289 19.25 -6.68 -12.23
N GLU A 290 18.77 -7.13 -11.08
CA GLU A 290 19.36 -6.85 -9.76
C GLU A 290 19.46 -5.36 -9.40
N HIS A 291 18.69 -4.49 -10.07
CA HIS A 291 18.57 -3.07 -9.76
C HIS A 291 17.57 -2.86 -8.62
N PHE A 292 17.88 -3.40 -7.44
CA PHE A 292 16.99 -3.33 -6.30
C PHE A 292 16.81 -1.90 -5.76
N ASP A 293 17.75 -1.01 -5.96
CA ASP A 293 17.58 0.42 -5.71
C ASP A 293 16.34 1.00 -6.43
N ASN A 294 16.17 0.68 -7.72
CA ASN A 294 14.99 1.05 -8.50
C ASN A 294 13.72 0.31 -8.04
N VAL A 295 13.84 -0.94 -7.59
CA VAL A 295 12.71 -1.71 -7.02
C VAL A 295 12.16 -1.00 -5.78
N TYR A 296 13.02 -0.66 -4.82
CA TYR A 296 12.61 0.05 -3.61
C TYR A 296 12.07 1.44 -3.93
N ALA A 297 12.64 2.14 -4.91
CA ALA A 297 12.13 3.43 -5.36
C ALA A 297 10.70 3.33 -5.91
N ALA A 298 10.40 2.31 -6.72
CA ALA A 298 9.05 2.08 -7.23
C ALA A 298 8.05 1.68 -6.13
N ILE A 299 8.46 0.84 -5.16
CA ILE A 299 7.63 0.49 -3.99
C ILE A 299 7.32 1.74 -3.14
N MET A 300 8.33 2.58 -2.89
CA MET A 300 8.14 3.86 -2.19
C MET A 300 7.17 4.77 -2.94
N MET A 301 7.26 4.82 -4.27
CA MET A 301 6.35 5.62 -5.10
C MET A 301 4.88 5.17 -4.97
N ILE A 302 4.63 3.85 -4.97
CA ILE A 302 3.28 3.30 -4.74
C ILE A 302 2.75 3.77 -3.38
N GLY A 303 3.56 3.70 -2.32
CA GLY A 303 3.19 4.17 -0.99
C GLY A 303 2.86 5.67 -0.94
N ILE A 304 3.68 6.50 -1.60
CA ILE A 304 3.47 7.96 -1.69
C ILE A 304 2.14 8.27 -2.38
N ILE A 305 1.84 7.58 -3.48
CA ILE A 305 0.63 7.85 -4.26
C ILE A 305 -0.62 7.29 -3.60
N GLY A 306 -0.55 6.10 -3.00
CA GLY A 306 -1.64 5.55 -2.20
C GLY A 306 -2.00 6.50 -1.05
N LEU A 307 -1.00 6.94 -0.28
CA LEU A 307 -1.19 7.89 0.81
C LEU A 307 -1.67 9.26 0.31
N GLY A 308 -1.06 9.78 -0.76
CA GLY A 308 -1.47 11.04 -1.38
C GLY A 308 -2.92 11.01 -1.86
N THR A 309 -3.34 9.89 -2.46
CA THR A 309 -4.72 9.68 -2.92
C THR A 309 -5.68 9.67 -1.73
N ASP A 310 -5.34 8.97 -0.64
CA ASP A 310 -6.17 8.98 0.57
C ASP A 310 -6.26 10.36 1.21
N ILE A 311 -5.16 11.12 1.30
CA ILE A 311 -5.15 12.50 1.84
C ILE A 311 -6.05 13.41 0.99
N VAL A 312 -5.94 13.33 -0.33
CA VAL A 312 -6.75 14.12 -1.27
C VAL A 312 -8.23 13.78 -1.10
N LEU A 313 -8.57 12.48 -1.00
CA LEU A 313 -9.95 12.06 -0.75
C LEU A 313 -10.42 12.46 0.65
N ALA A 314 -9.56 12.43 1.68
CA ALA A 314 -9.91 12.92 3.01
C ALA A 314 -10.33 14.39 2.97
N PHE A 315 -9.57 15.20 2.24
CA PHE A 315 -9.86 16.61 2.03
C PHE A 315 -11.20 16.80 1.30
N PHE A 316 -11.45 16.06 0.22
CA PHE A 316 -12.74 16.12 -0.47
C PHE A 316 -13.91 15.70 0.41
N GLY A 317 -13.76 14.67 1.24
CA GLY A 317 -14.80 14.25 2.18
C GLY A 317 -15.21 15.37 3.14
N ARG A 318 -14.26 16.10 3.70
CA ARG A 318 -14.53 17.26 4.59
C ARG A 318 -15.29 18.39 3.88
N LYS A 319 -15.03 18.57 2.59
CA LYS A 319 -15.68 19.59 1.76
C LYS A 319 -17.08 19.16 1.29
N LEU A 320 -17.27 17.88 0.97
CA LEU A 320 -18.54 17.32 0.50
C LEU A 320 -19.55 17.13 1.64
N PHE A 321 -19.08 16.82 2.85
CA PHE A 321 -19.92 16.54 4.01
C PHE A 321 -19.60 17.46 5.21
N PRO A 322 -19.77 18.79 5.08
CA PRO A 322 -19.39 19.74 6.14
C PRO A 322 -20.19 19.58 7.44
N TRP A 323 -21.36 18.93 7.37
CA TRP A 323 -22.24 18.63 8.50
C TRP A 323 -21.79 17.42 9.33
N ASP A 324 -21.00 16.51 8.77
CA ASP A 324 -20.51 15.35 9.49
C ASP A 324 -19.33 15.75 10.38
N ARG A 325 -19.54 15.66 11.71
CA ARG A 325 -18.52 15.99 12.70
C ARG A 325 -17.42 14.92 12.79
N THR A 326 -17.68 13.69 12.33
CA THR A 326 -16.73 12.57 12.41
C THR A 326 -15.56 12.73 11.43
N LEU A 327 -15.75 13.45 10.32
CA LEU A 327 -14.71 13.69 9.30
C LEU A 327 -13.71 14.79 9.68
N LYS A 328 -13.96 15.53 10.78
CA LYS A 328 -13.11 16.62 11.26
C LYS A 328 -11.97 16.16 12.19
N ALA A 329 -12.01 14.93 12.68
CA ALA A 329 -10.95 14.32 13.48
C ALA A 329 -9.72 13.96 12.60
#